data_AF-A0A2D4I126-F1
#
_entry.id   AF-A0A2D4I126-F1
#
_cell.length_a   1.000
_cell.length_b   1.000
_cell.length_c   1.000
_cell.angle_alpha   90.00
_cell.angle_beta   90.00
_cell.angle_gamma   90.00
#
_symmetry.space_group_name_H-M   'P 1'
#
loop_
_entity.id
_entity.type
_entity.pdbx_description
1 polymer ?
#
loop_
_entity_poly.entity_id
_entity_poly.type
_entity_poly.pdbx_seq_one_letter_code
_entity_poly.pdbx_strand_id
1 'polypeptide(L)'
;MLCFVFPPSKPAFSLQSFSILAVDKERLEKKIVTYNQAGQPPPRDLVEQHQSITQKINWQKSQLQHGGAAVMKEYLTQLEQYHQWYTEAARRLGNDGKREAAKDALYKRNLVERELQKFRK
;
A
#
# COMPACT_ATOMS: atom_id res chain seq x y z
N MET A 1 -15.66 12.45 -3.88
CA MET A 1 -14.20 12.24 -3.77
C MET A 1 -13.87 12.00 -2.29
N LEU A 2 -13.77 10.74 -1.86
CA LEU A 2 -13.28 10.43 -0.51
C LEU A 2 -11.77 10.25 -0.60
N CYS A 3 -11.05 11.36 -0.45
CA CYS A 3 -9.64 11.32 -0.11
C CYS A 3 -9.52 10.63 1.25
N PHE A 4 -9.07 9.37 1.26
CA PHE A 4 -8.46 8.83 2.46
C PHE A 4 -7.26 9.71 2.76
N VAL A 5 -7.43 10.61 3.74
CA VAL A 5 -6.38 11.44 4.29
C VAL A 5 -5.34 10.48 4.88
N PHE A 6 -4.31 10.18 4.11
CA PHE A 6 -3.02 9.77 4.64
C PHE A 6 -2.58 10.85 5.64
N PRO A 7 -2.14 10.52 6.86
CA PRO A 7 -1.63 11.55 7.77
C PRO A 7 -0.45 12.29 7.09
N PRO A 8 -0.37 13.62 7.22
CA PRO A 8 0.69 14.40 6.58
C PRO A 8 2.04 14.21 7.29
N SER A 9 3.06 14.01 6.46
CA SER A 9 4.49 14.36 6.65
C SER A 9 5.26 13.81 7.85
N LYS A 10 5.98 12.70 7.60
CA LYS A 10 7.46 12.73 7.63
C LYS A 10 7.98 12.28 6.26
N PRO A 11 8.69 13.12 5.49
CA PRO A 11 9.38 12.70 4.29
C PRO A 11 10.73 12.07 4.70
N ALA A 12 10.69 10.80 5.06
CA ALA A 12 11.85 9.92 5.07
C ALA A 12 11.26 8.53 4.88
N PHE A 13 11.24 8.05 3.63
CA PHE A 13 10.64 6.79 3.17
C PHE A 13 10.29 5.79 4.30
N SER A 14 9.09 5.93 4.88
CA SER A 14 8.62 4.97 5.87
C SER A 14 8.34 3.65 5.16
N LEU A 15 8.77 2.55 5.76
CA LEU A 15 8.53 1.23 5.21
C LEU A 15 7.00 1.00 5.15
N GLN A 16 6.51 0.52 4.01
CA GLN A 16 5.09 0.27 3.72
C GLN A 16 4.86 -1.19 3.37
N SER A 17 3.65 -1.70 3.57
CA SER A 17 3.29 -3.06 3.13
C SER A 17 3.55 -3.25 1.64
N PHE A 18 4.35 -4.25 1.28
CA PHE A 18 4.56 -4.61 -0.12
C PHE A 18 3.27 -5.07 -0.78
N SER A 19 2.37 -5.72 -0.03
CA SER A 19 1.09 -6.19 -0.57
C SER A 19 0.20 -5.02 -0.96
N ILE A 20 0.18 -3.93 -0.19
CA ILE A 20 -0.55 -2.71 -0.55
C ILE A 20 0.08 -2.05 -1.77
N LEU A 21 1.41 -1.85 -1.76
CA LEU A 21 2.14 -1.26 -2.88
C LEU A 21 1.96 -2.07 -4.18
N ALA A 22 1.92 -3.40 -4.10
CA ALA A 22 1.70 -4.27 -5.25
C ALA A 22 0.29 -4.10 -5.84
N VAL A 23 -0.73 -4.02 -4.99
CA VAL A 23 -2.11 -3.79 -5.44
C VAL A 23 -2.26 -2.42 -6.09
N ASP A 24 -1.68 -1.37 -5.49
CA ASP A 24 -1.72 -0.03 -6.06
C ASP A 24 -0.97 0.03 -7.39
N LYS A 25 0.21 -0.62 -7.47
CA LYS A 25 0.95 -0.78 -8.72
C LYS A 25 0.10 -1.47 -9.81
N GLU A 26 -0.49 -2.63 -9.49
CA GLU A 26 -1.30 -3.40 -10.44
C GLU A 26 -2.52 -2.59 -10.92
N ARG A 27 -3.15 -1.81 -10.02
CA ARG A 27 -4.27 -0.92 -10.39
C ARG A 27 -3.83 0.17 -11.36
N LEU A 28 -2.68 0.78 -11.16
CA LEU A 28 -2.13 1.78 -12.07
C LEU A 28 -1.72 1.15 -13.41
N GLU A 29 -1.05 0.00 -13.37
CA GLU A 29 -0.63 -0.76 -14.54
C GLU A 29 -1.82 -1.16 -15.42
N LYS A 30 -2.90 -1.68 -14.82
CA LYS A 30 -4.14 -1.98 -15.55
C LYS A 30 -4.70 -0.76 -16.26
N LYS A 31 -4.73 0.41 -15.59
CA LYS A 31 -5.19 1.67 -16.22
C LYS A 31 -4.29 2.06 -17.38
N ILE A 32 -2.97 1.99 -17.22
CA ILE A 32 -1.99 2.30 -18.29
C ILE A 32 -2.22 1.38 -19.49
N VAL A 33 -2.39 0.09 -19.26
CA VAL A 33 -2.68 -0.89 -20.32
C VAL A 33 -4.00 -0.57 -21.03
N THR A 34 -5.05 -0.20 -20.30
CA THR A 34 -6.33 0.21 -20.92
C THR A 34 -6.18 1.42 -21.84
N TYR A 35 -5.39 2.44 -21.46
CA TYR A 35 -5.11 3.58 -22.34
C TYR A 35 -4.37 3.15 -23.61
N ASN A 36 -3.32 2.35 -23.46
CA ASN A 36 -2.55 1.83 -24.59
C ASN A 36 -3.42 1.00 -25.55
N GLN A 37 -4.32 0.17 -25.02
CA GLN A 37 -5.27 -0.62 -25.81
C GLN A 37 -6.30 0.25 -26.55
N ALA A 38 -6.68 1.39 -25.97
CA ALA A 38 -7.53 2.38 -26.63
C ALA A 38 -6.78 3.21 -27.69
N GLY A 39 -5.50 2.93 -27.96
CA GLY A 39 -4.66 3.72 -28.87
C GLY A 39 -4.35 5.12 -28.34
N GLN A 40 -4.58 5.36 -27.04
CA GLN A 40 -4.35 6.64 -26.40
C GLN A 40 -3.09 6.58 -25.53
N PRO A 41 -2.25 7.63 -25.52
CA PRO A 41 -1.14 7.69 -24.59
C PRO A 41 -1.67 7.79 -23.15
N PRO A 42 -1.13 7.02 -22.19
CA PRO A 42 -1.54 7.11 -20.80
C PRO A 42 -1.18 8.49 -20.21
N PRO A 43 -1.99 9.04 -19.29
CA PRO A 43 -1.69 10.30 -18.63
C PRO A 43 -0.33 10.27 -17.92
N ARG A 44 0.43 11.37 -18.01
CA ARG A 44 1.77 11.46 -17.43
C ARG A 44 1.78 11.20 -15.91
N ASP A 45 0.85 11.80 -15.16
CA ASP A 45 0.71 11.54 -13.72
C ASP A 45 0.49 10.06 -13.40
N LEU A 46 -0.22 9.32 -14.26
CA LEU A 46 -0.48 7.90 -14.06
C LEU A 46 0.81 7.09 -14.21
N VAL A 47 1.62 7.41 -15.23
CA VAL A 47 2.91 6.78 -15.47
C VAL A 47 3.90 7.13 -14.35
N GLU A 48 3.97 8.39 -13.95
CA GLU A 48 4.84 8.86 -12.87
C GLU A 48 4.48 8.21 -11.52
N GLN A 49 3.18 8.06 -11.20
CA GLN A 49 2.73 7.33 -10.02
C GLN A 49 3.15 5.86 -10.06
N HIS A 50 2.97 5.18 -11.20
CA HIS A 50 3.38 3.78 -11.34
C HIS A 50 4.90 3.61 -11.17
N GLN A 51 5.68 4.52 -11.76
CA GLN A 51 7.14 4.54 -11.62
C GLN A 51 7.57 4.82 -10.17
N SER A 52 6.94 5.78 -9.50
CA SER A 52 7.22 6.12 -8.09
C SER A 52 6.97 4.93 -7.16
N ILE A 53 5.83 4.24 -7.32
CA ILE A 53 5.54 3.01 -6.55
C ILE A 53 6.58 1.92 -6.85
N THR A 54 6.94 1.73 -8.12
CA THR A 54 7.95 0.74 -8.52
C THR A 54 9.32 1.05 -7.89
N GLN A 55 9.76 2.30 -7.95
CA GLN A 55 11.00 2.75 -7.31
C GLN A 55 10.96 2.54 -5.80
N LYS A 56 9.84 2.86 -5.15
CA LYS A 56 9.67 2.65 -3.71
C LYS A 56 9.73 1.18 -3.31
N ILE A 57 9.09 0.29 -4.07
CA ILE A 57 9.18 -1.16 -3.85
C ILE A 57 10.64 -1.62 -3.95
N ASN A 58 11.37 -1.19 -4.98
CA ASN A 58 12.76 -1.60 -5.18
C ASN A 58 13.68 -1.04 -4.08
N TRP A 59 13.53 0.23 -3.72
CA TRP A 59 14.26 0.84 -2.62
C TRP A 59 14.00 0.08 -1.30
N GLN A 60 12.74 -0.20 -0.98
CA GLN A 60 12.40 -0.90 0.26
C GLN A 60 12.91 -2.34 0.29
N LYS A 61 12.90 -3.05 -0.85
CA LYS A 61 13.52 -4.38 -0.96
C LYS A 61 15.01 -4.30 -0.66
N SER A 62 15.72 -3.33 -1.24
CA SER A 62 17.15 -3.13 -0.99
C SER A 62 17.41 -2.80 0.49
N GLN A 63 16.60 -1.95 1.11
CA GLN A 63 16.69 -1.64 2.54
C GLN A 63 16.47 -2.88 3.41
N LEU A 64 15.53 -3.76 3.10
CA LEU A 64 15.30 -4.97 3.87
C LEU A 64 16.36 -6.05 3.64
N GLN A 65 16.99 -6.07 2.46
CA GLN A 65 18.08 -6.99 2.14
C GLN A 65 19.39 -6.57 2.81
N HIS A 66 19.71 -5.27 2.86
CA HIS A 66 20.99 -4.77 3.37
C HIS A 66 20.92 -4.14 4.76
N GLY A 67 19.73 -3.76 5.24
CA GLY A 67 19.53 -3.07 6.52
C GLY A 67 19.57 -3.98 7.76
N GLY A 68 19.67 -5.29 7.57
CA GLY A 68 19.80 -6.26 8.65
C GLY A 68 18.57 -6.36 9.56
N ALA A 69 18.77 -6.97 10.74
CA ALA A 69 17.68 -7.32 11.66
C ALA A 69 16.91 -6.10 12.22
N ALA A 70 17.59 -4.95 12.39
CA ALA A 70 16.96 -3.74 12.92
C ALA A 70 15.88 -3.20 11.95
N VAL A 71 16.21 -3.10 10.66
CA VAL A 71 15.28 -2.65 9.61
C VAL A 71 14.14 -3.65 9.43
N MET A 72 14.43 -4.96 9.51
CA MET A 72 13.39 -5.98 9.50
C MET A 72 12.42 -5.85 10.68
N LYS A 73 12.93 -5.60 11.90
CA LYS A 73 12.09 -5.39 13.09
C LYS A 73 11.22 -4.14 12.96
N GLU A 74 11.78 -3.04 12.46
CA GLU A 74 11.03 -1.83 12.16
C GLU A 74 9.92 -2.10 11.14
N TYR A 75 10.22 -2.88 10.10
CA TYR A 75 9.25 -3.29 9.09
C TYR A 75 8.06 -4.04 9.68
N LEU A 76 8.34 -5.07 10.49
CA LEU A 76 7.29 -5.85 11.15
C LEU A 76 6.45 -4.99 12.09
N THR A 77 7.11 -4.10 12.85
CA THR A 77 6.42 -3.14 13.72
C THR A 77 5.47 -2.24 12.92
N GLN A 78 5.91 -1.75 11.75
CA GLN A 78 5.06 -0.96 10.86
C GLN A 78 3.89 -1.77 10.31
N LEU A 79 4.11 -3.02 9.87
CA LEU A 79 3.04 -3.90 9.40
C LEU A 79 2.00 -4.16 10.50
N GLU A 80 2.41 -4.38 11.74
CA GLU A 80 1.50 -4.56 12.88
C GLU A 80 0.67 -3.29 13.14
N GLN A 81 1.29 -2.11 13.07
CA GLN A 81 0.57 -0.84 13.18
C GLN A 81 -0.45 -0.66 12.04
N TYR A 82 -0.07 -0.96 10.79
CA TYR A 82 -1.01 -0.90 9.67
C TYR A 82 -2.19 -1.87 9.87
N HIS A 83 -1.93 -3.08 10.34
CA HIS A 83 -2.98 -4.08 10.60
C HIS A 83 -4.00 -3.57 11.64
N GLN A 84 -3.51 -3.04 12.77
CA GLN A 84 -4.36 -2.47 13.80
C GLN A 84 -5.14 -1.26 13.28
N TRP A 85 -4.47 -0.37 12.55
CA TRP A 85 -5.08 0.83 11.99
C TRP A 85 -6.21 0.50 10.99
N TYR A 86 -5.99 -0.44 10.07
CA TYR A 86 -7.02 -0.86 9.13
C TYR A 86 -8.18 -1.62 9.81
N THR A 87 -7.89 -2.37 10.88
CA THR A 87 -8.92 -3.02 11.70
C THR A 87 -9.84 -1.98 12.33
N GLU A 88 -9.25 -0.96 12.96
CA GLU A 88 -10.00 0.11 13.60
C GLU A 88 -10.73 0.99 12.58
N ALA A 89 -10.10 1.30 11.44
CA ALA A 89 -10.73 2.03 10.35
C ALA A 89 -11.94 1.28 9.79
N ALA A 90 -11.83 -0.03 9.56
CA ALA A 90 -12.95 -0.86 9.12
C ALA A 90 -14.11 -0.84 10.11
N ARG A 91 -13.82 -0.96 11.40
CA ARG A 91 -14.83 -0.89 12.47
C ARG A 91 -15.54 0.46 12.49
N ARG A 92 -14.80 1.56 12.45
CA ARG A 92 -15.36 2.92 12.43
C ARG A 92 -16.20 3.16 11.18
N LEU A 93 -15.68 2.82 10.00
CA LEU A 93 -16.38 3.00 8.73
C LEU A 93 -17.64 2.12 8.65
N GLY A 94 -17.61 0.93 9.25
CA GLY A 94 -18.77 0.05 9.38
C GLY A 94 -19.86 0.68 10.25
N ASN A 95 -19.49 1.25 11.40
CA ASN A 95 -20.41 1.96 12.29
C ASN A 95 -21.00 3.22 11.65
N ASP A 96 -20.20 3.95 10.87
CA ASP A 96 -20.63 5.13 10.09
C ASP A 96 -21.58 4.78 8.92
N GLY A 97 -21.85 3.50 8.65
CA GLY A 97 -22.63 3.05 7.50
C GLY A 97 -21.90 3.13 6.16
N LYS A 98 -20.60 3.49 6.15
CA LYS A 98 -19.75 3.59 4.96
C LYS A 98 -19.26 2.20 4.53
N ARG A 99 -20.19 1.34 4.14
CA ARG A 99 -19.96 -0.09 3.84
C ARG A 99 -18.82 -0.33 2.85
N GLU A 100 -18.76 0.41 1.76
CA GLU A 100 -17.69 0.23 0.75
C GLU A 100 -16.32 0.63 1.29
N ALA A 101 -16.23 1.75 2.01
CA ALA A 101 -14.97 2.15 2.66
C ALA A 101 -14.54 1.15 3.75
N ALA A 102 -15.50 0.57 4.48
CA ALA A 102 -15.24 -0.47 5.47
C ALA A 102 -14.70 -1.75 4.81
N LYS A 103 -15.27 -2.17 3.68
CA LYS A 103 -14.77 -3.30 2.87
C LYS A 103 -13.35 -3.03 2.37
N ASP A 104 -13.07 -1.83 1.87
CA ASP A 104 -11.73 -1.44 1.42
C ASP A 104 -10.72 -1.49 2.58
N ALA A 105 -11.10 -1.01 3.76
CA ALA A 105 -10.25 -1.09 4.95
C ALA A 105 -9.99 -2.54 5.38
N LEU A 106 -11.02 -3.40 5.38
CA LEU A 106 -10.87 -4.84 5.65
C LEU A 106 -9.98 -5.54 4.63
N TYR A 107 -10.13 -5.18 3.34
CA TYR A 107 -9.30 -5.72 2.28
C TYR A 107 -7.81 -5.37 2.50
N LYS A 108 -7.51 -4.10 2.79
CA LYS A 108 -6.14 -3.66 3.12
C LYS A 108 -5.61 -4.33 4.39
N ARG A 109 -6.42 -4.47 5.43
CA ARG A 109 -6.08 -5.23 6.64
C ARG A 109 -5.66 -6.67 6.33
N ASN A 110 -6.42 -7.35 5.47
CA ASN A 110 -6.14 -8.74 5.07
C ASN A 110 -4.86 -8.86 4.24
N LEU A 111 -4.53 -7.88 3.40
CA LEU A 111 -3.27 -7.85 2.67
C LEU A 111 -2.08 -7.78 3.63
N VAL A 112 -2.14 -6.86 4.60
CA VAL A 112 -1.11 -6.69 5.63
C VAL A 112 -0.98 -7.93 6.52
N GLU A 113 -2.11 -8.54 6.89
CA GLU A 113 -2.11 -9.78 7.68
C GLU A 113 -1.43 -10.94 6.96
N ARG A 114 -1.76 -11.17 5.68
CA ARG A 114 -1.11 -12.20 4.87
C ARG A 114 0.39 -11.95 4.74
N GLU A 115 0.79 -10.68 4.66
CA GLU A 115 2.19 -10.31 4.62
C GLU A 115 2.90 -10.61 5.94
N LEU A 116 2.33 -10.21 7.08
CA LEU A 116 2.84 -10.56 8.41
C LEU A 116 3.00 -12.08 8.59
N GLN A 117 2.02 -12.86 8.12
CA GLN A 117 2.08 -14.31 8.19
C GLN A 117 3.27 -14.91 7.42
N LYS A 118 3.74 -14.26 6.34
CA LYS A 118 4.93 -14.73 5.60
C LYS A 118 6.22 -14.59 6.39
N PHE A 119 6.28 -13.64 7.33
CA PHE A 119 7.45 -13.43 8.18
C PHE A 119 7.40 -14.20 9.50
N ARG A 120 6.22 -14.74 9.87
CA ARG A 120 6.01 -15.56 11.08
C ARG A 120 6.09 -17.07 10.82
N LYS A 121 6.23 -17.48 9.56
CA LYS A 121 6.47 -18.86 9.13
C LYS A 121 7.96 -19.14 9.03
#